data_AF-A0A177DYQ6-F1
#
_entry.id   AF-A0A177DYQ6-F1
#
_cell.length_a   1.000
_cell.length_b   1.000
_cell.length_c   1.000
_cell.angle_alpha   90.00
_cell.angle_beta   90.00
_cell.angle_gamma   90.00
#
_symmetry.space_group_name_H-M   'P 1'
#
loop_
_entity.id
_entity.type
_entity.pdbx_description
1 polymer ?
#
loop_
_entity_poly.entity_id
_entity_poly.type
_entity_poly.pdbx_seq_one_letter_code
_entity_poly.pdbx_strand_id
1 'polypeptide(L)'
;MRDITSFTGEGWLKDDDVVSLLKSDSYQSFWENLQGGAPPNNFENNFMGVHTAGHFILGGDPAGDFTASPADPYFFFHHASIDRLYWTWQNLKPSERTKALYGPTAMSNLTSPAATLQDTLDMGSAYPGSITIEDASSTMGGAPFCYTYI
;
A
#
# COMPACT_ATOMS: atom_id res chain seq x y z
N MET A 1 -17.96 10.43 -11.15
CA MET A 1 -18.27 9.51 -12.28
C MET A 1 -16.96 8.82 -12.63
N ARG A 2 -16.96 7.49 -12.83
CA ARG A 2 -15.78 6.71 -13.24
C ARG A 2 -15.45 6.98 -14.72
N ASP A 3 -14.17 6.98 -15.04
CA ASP A 3 -13.63 7.11 -16.40
C ASP A 3 -12.55 6.02 -16.62
N ILE A 4 -13.03 4.84 -17.03
CA ILE A 4 -12.19 3.64 -17.10
C ILE A 4 -11.20 3.78 -18.27
N THR A 5 -9.90 3.64 -17.97
CA THR A 5 -8.83 3.84 -18.95
C THR A 5 -7.94 2.61 -19.11
N SER A 6 -7.50 2.34 -20.34
CA SER A 6 -6.47 1.32 -20.61
C SER A 6 -5.05 1.84 -20.36
N PHE A 7 -4.85 3.15 -20.29
CA PHE A 7 -3.52 3.76 -20.20
C PHE A 7 -2.74 3.29 -18.97
N THR A 8 -3.36 3.34 -17.79
CA THR A 8 -2.71 2.87 -16.55
C THR A 8 -2.63 1.34 -16.49
N GLY A 9 -3.63 0.66 -17.06
CA GLY A 9 -3.68 -0.80 -17.20
C GLY A 9 -2.48 -1.36 -17.98
N GLU A 10 -2.20 -0.79 -19.14
CA GLU A 10 -1.08 -1.19 -20.01
C GLU A 10 0.27 -0.67 -19.50
N GLY A 11 0.26 0.39 -18.69
CA GLY A 11 1.46 1.02 -18.12
C GLY A 11 2.08 0.21 -16.98
N TRP A 12 1.33 0.06 -15.88
CA TRP A 12 1.87 -0.36 -14.57
C TRP A 12 1.05 -1.43 -13.85
N LEU A 13 0.07 -2.06 -14.52
CA LEU A 13 -0.81 -3.06 -13.92
C LEU A 13 -0.71 -4.44 -14.59
N LYS A 14 0.36 -4.68 -15.38
CA LYS A 14 0.61 -6.01 -15.96
C LYS A 14 1.13 -6.96 -14.89
N ASP A 15 1.01 -8.26 -15.15
CA ASP A 15 1.55 -9.29 -14.26
C ASP A 15 3.03 -9.08 -13.94
N ASP A 16 3.83 -8.67 -14.93
CA ASP A 16 5.25 -8.38 -14.74
C ASP A 16 5.49 -7.23 -13.75
N ASP A 17 4.63 -6.19 -13.76
CA ASP A 17 4.72 -5.05 -12.83
C ASP A 17 4.43 -5.52 -11.40
N VAL A 18 3.37 -6.33 -11.22
CA VAL A 18 2.97 -6.87 -9.91
C VAL A 18 4.02 -7.84 -9.37
N VAL A 19 4.49 -8.78 -10.21
CA VAL A 19 5.49 -9.78 -9.81
C VAL A 19 6.85 -9.14 -9.54
N SER A 20 7.18 -8.02 -10.17
CA SER A 20 8.43 -7.30 -9.89
C SER A 20 8.52 -6.85 -8.43
N LEU A 21 7.40 -6.47 -7.80
CA LEU A 21 7.35 -6.03 -6.40
C LEU A 21 7.71 -7.17 -5.42
N LEU A 22 7.40 -8.42 -5.77
CA LEU A 22 7.78 -9.58 -4.95
C LEU A 22 9.31 -9.77 -4.87
N LYS A 23 10.06 -9.21 -5.84
CA LYS A 23 11.52 -9.24 -5.90
C LYS A 23 12.18 -8.13 -5.09
N SER A 24 11.42 -7.21 -4.49
CA SER A 24 11.99 -6.14 -3.67
C SER A 24 12.76 -6.69 -2.47
N ASP A 25 13.99 -6.21 -2.29
CA ASP A 25 14.91 -6.68 -1.25
C ASP A 25 14.55 -6.17 0.15
N SER A 26 13.91 -5.00 0.25
CA SER A 26 13.54 -4.36 1.51
C SER A 26 12.11 -3.85 1.46
N TYR A 27 11.53 -3.56 2.63
CA TYR A 27 10.20 -2.93 2.70
C TYR A 27 10.21 -1.54 2.06
N GLN A 28 11.33 -0.81 2.15
CA GLN A 28 11.50 0.48 1.45
C GLN A 28 11.33 0.31 -0.07
N SER A 29 12.10 -0.57 -0.71
CA SER A 29 12.01 -0.73 -2.17
C SER A 29 10.69 -1.36 -2.60
N PHE A 30 10.06 -2.17 -1.76
CA PHE A 30 8.69 -2.64 -1.96
C PHE A 30 7.70 -1.45 -1.97
N TRP A 31 7.70 -0.64 -0.92
CA TRP A 31 6.77 0.48 -0.75
C TRP A 31 6.97 1.57 -1.80
N GLU A 32 8.20 1.99 -2.05
CA GLU A 32 8.50 3.02 -3.05
C GLU A 32 8.06 2.58 -4.45
N ASN A 33 8.39 1.36 -4.89
CA ASN A 33 7.98 0.88 -6.21
C ASN A 33 6.46 0.65 -6.32
N LEU A 34 5.82 0.23 -5.23
CA LEU A 34 4.37 0.07 -5.16
C LEU A 34 3.66 1.42 -5.37
N GLN A 35 4.15 2.48 -4.73
CA GLN A 35 3.54 3.81 -4.69
C GLN A 35 3.86 4.69 -5.90
N GLY A 36 4.92 4.40 -6.66
CA GLY A 36 5.33 5.20 -7.81
C GLY A 36 6.64 5.97 -7.63
N GLY A 37 7.56 5.48 -6.81
CA GLY A 37 8.90 6.02 -6.63
C GLY A 37 9.19 6.53 -5.22
N ALA A 38 10.45 6.92 -5.01
CA ALA A 38 10.94 7.39 -3.71
C ALA A 38 10.58 8.87 -3.48
N PRO A 39 10.05 9.24 -2.29
CA PRO A 39 9.89 10.63 -1.91
C PRO A 39 11.23 11.39 -1.84
N PRO A 40 11.27 12.69 -2.21
CA PRO A 40 10.16 13.52 -2.69
C PRO A 40 9.91 13.41 -4.20
N ASN A 41 10.65 12.54 -4.91
CA ASN A 41 10.64 12.41 -6.36
C ASN A 41 9.62 11.36 -6.84
N ASN A 42 8.48 11.25 -6.15
CA ASN A 42 7.40 10.37 -6.60
C ASN A 42 7.00 10.74 -8.05
N PHE A 43 6.70 9.72 -8.85
CA PHE A 43 6.30 9.82 -10.25
C PHE A 43 7.38 10.33 -11.22
N GLU A 44 8.64 10.33 -10.80
CA GLU A 44 9.77 10.59 -11.71
C GLU A 44 9.71 9.63 -12.91
N ASN A 45 10.00 10.16 -14.11
CA ASN A 45 9.89 9.42 -15.39
C ASN A 45 8.49 8.84 -15.66
N ASN A 46 7.43 9.48 -15.14
CA ASN A 46 6.03 9.04 -15.24
C ASN A 46 5.75 7.69 -14.58
N PHE A 47 6.62 7.18 -13.71
CA PHE A 47 6.41 5.88 -13.08
C PHE A 47 5.31 5.95 -12.00
N MET A 48 4.15 5.36 -12.25
CA MET A 48 3.02 5.42 -11.29
C MET A 48 3.09 4.36 -10.19
N GLY A 49 3.68 3.19 -10.45
CA GLY A 49 3.57 2.03 -9.56
C GLY A 49 2.15 1.44 -9.53
N VAL A 50 2.04 0.20 -9.04
CA VAL A 50 0.79 -0.59 -9.08
C VAL A 50 -0.32 0.06 -8.24
N HIS A 51 0.01 0.65 -7.09
CA HIS A 51 -1.00 1.29 -6.23
C HIS A 51 -1.61 2.52 -6.91
N THR A 52 -0.78 3.47 -7.30
CA THR A 52 -1.29 4.71 -7.91
C THR A 52 -1.97 4.41 -9.25
N ALA A 53 -1.37 3.61 -10.13
CA ALA A 53 -2.02 3.22 -11.39
C ALA A 53 -3.37 2.52 -11.16
N GLY A 54 -3.47 1.72 -10.09
CA GLY A 54 -4.69 1.01 -9.71
C GLY A 54 -5.83 1.94 -9.26
N HIS A 55 -5.54 3.07 -8.63
CA HIS A 55 -6.54 4.13 -8.39
C HIS A 55 -6.98 4.79 -9.71
N PHE A 56 -6.02 5.10 -10.57
CA PHE A 56 -6.28 5.85 -11.81
C PHE A 56 -6.87 4.99 -12.95
N ILE A 57 -6.94 3.67 -12.83
CA ILE A 57 -7.63 2.82 -13.83
C ILE A 57 -9.14 3.10 -13.88
N LEU A 58 -9.75 3.39 -12.72
CA LEU A 58 -11.14 3.84 -12.66
C LEU A 58 -11.27 5.32 -12.94
N GLY A 59 -10.26 6.12 -12.58
CA GLY A 59 -10.22 7.56 -12.79
C GLY A 59 -11.41 8.30 -12.18
N GLY A 60 -11.53 9.58 -12.54
CA GLY A 60 -12.65 10.43 -12.14
C GLY A 60 -12.79 10.62 -10.62
N ASP A 61 -13.98 11.07 -10.24
CA ASP A 61 -14.34 11.41 -8.85
C ASP A 61 -15.23 10.30 -8.24
N PRO A 62 -14.83 9.67 -7.11
CA PRO A 62 -13.66 9.99 -6.27
C PRO A 62 -12.44 9.04 -6.45
N ALA A 63 -12.51 8.04 -7.34
CA ALA A 63 -11.51 6.96 -7.37
C ALA A 63 -10.06 7.44 -7.65
N GLY A 64 -9.89 8.51 -8.44
CA GLY A 64 -8.59 9.13 -8.71
C GLY A 64 -8.17 10.23 -7.72
N ASP A 65 -9.00 10.55 -6.72
CA ASP A 65 -8.67 11.53 -5.69
C ASP A 65 -7.97 10.86 -4.51
N PHE A 66 -6.75 11.29 -4.20
CA PHE A 66 -5.94 10.69 -3.13
C PHE A 66 -6.64 10.68 -1.76
N THR A 67 -7.43 11.71 -1.45
CA THR A 67 -8.09 11.87 -0.14
C THR A 67 -9.48 11.25 -0.10
N ALA A 68 -10.21 11.32 -1.22
CA ALA A 68 -11.60 10.89 -1.29
C ALA A 68 -11.78 9.48 -1.88
N SER A 69 -10.72 8.85 -2.40
CA SER A 69 -10.80 7.53 -3.05
C SER A 69 -11.55 6.43 -2.27
N PRO A 70 -11.55 6.37 -0.92
CA PRO A 70 -12.37 5.40 -0.19
C PRO A 70 -13.88 5.52 -0.42
N ALA A 71 -14.37 6.65 -0.96
CA ALA A 71 -15.77 6.83 -1.30
C ALA A 71 -16.17 6.09 -2.61
N ASP A 72 -15.22 5.58 -3.40
CA ASP A 72 -15.52 4.59 -4.45
C ASP A 72 -15.39 3.16 -3.88
N PRO A 73 -16.44 2.31 -3.94
CA PRO A 73 -16.38 0.94 -3.43
C PRO A 73 -15.24 0.07 -3.98
N TYR A 74 -14.70 0.40 -5.16
CA TYR A 74 -13.53 -0.27 -5.72
C TYR A 74 -12.28 -0.15 -4.84
N PHE A 75 -12.17 0.92 -4.05
CA PHE A 75 -11.07 1.14 -3.11
C PHE A 75 -10.76 -0.10 -2.28
N PHE A 76 -11.80 -0.76 -1.74
CA PHE A 76 -11.62 -1.92 -0.87
C PHE A 76 -11.11 -3.15 -1.63
N PHE A 77 -11.54 -3.36 -2.88
CA PHE A 77 -11.02 -4.45 -3.71
C PHE A 77 -9.59 -4.18 -4.17
N HIS A 78 -9.29 -2.93 -4.52
CA HIS A 78 -7.93 -2.49 -4.83
C HIS A 78 -7.00 -2.73 -3.63
N HIS A 79 -7.34 -2.20 -2.46
CA HIS A 79 -6.51 -2.34 -1.26
C HIS A 79 -6.44 -3.78 -0.72
N ALA A 80 -7.47 -4.63 -0.91
CA ALA A 80 -7.34 -6.06 -0.63
C ALA A 80 -6.30 -6.73 -1.55
N SER A 81 -6.20 -6.30 -2.80
CA SER A 81 -5.17 -6.79 -3.73
C SER A 81 -3.77 -6.30 -3.35
N ILE A 82 -3.67 -5.05 -2.87
CA ILE A 82 -2.41 -4.49 -2.33
C ILE A 82 -1.98 -5.23 -1.06
N ASP A 83 -2.90 -5.51 -0.14
CA ASP A 83 -2.61 -6.28 1.06
C ASP A 83 -2.21 -7.73 0.72
N ARG A 84 -2.87 -8.37 -0.25
CA ARG A 84 -2.44 -9.69 -0.77
C ARG A 84 -1.01 -9.67 -1.30
N LEU A 85 -0.63 -8.61 -2.02
CA LEU A 85 0.73 -8.47 -2.54
C LEU A 85 1.74 -8.28 -1.41
N TYR A 86 1.43 -7.42 -0.44
CA TYR A 86 2.27 -7.21 0.75
C TYR A 86 2.43 -8.49 1.57
N TRP A 87 1.31 -9.16 1.86
CA TRP A 87 1.27 -10.46 2.53
C TRP A 87 2.13 -11.50 1.79
N THR A 88 2.03 -11.58 0.47
CA THR A 88 2.84 -12.50 -0.34
C THR A 88 4.33 -12.17 -0.19
N TRP A 89 4.70 -10.89 -0.32
CA TRP A 89 6.09 -10.43 -0.16
C TRP A 89 6.65 -10.76 1.23
N GLN A 90 5.87 -10.55 2.29
CA GLN A 90 6.26 -10.91 3.66
C GLN A 90 6.50 -12.42 3.79
N ASN A 91 5.61 -13.24 3.24
CA ASN A 91 5.66 -14.71 3.37
C ASN A 91 6.81 -15.38 2.59
N LEU A 92 7.48 -14.67 1.68
CA LEU A 92 8.71 -15.16 1.05
C LEU A 92 9.90 -15.24 2.02
N LYS A 93 9.95 -14.37 3.05
CA LYS A 93 10.97 -14.38 4.11
C LYS A 93 10.39 -13.88 5.45
N PRO A 94 9.50 -14.64 6.11
CA PRO A 94 8.73 -14.15 7.27
C PRO A 94 9.59 -13.63 8.42
N SER A 95 10.73 -14.28 8.70
CA SER A 95 11.64 -13.88 9.79
C SER A 95 12.27 -12.50 9.59
N GLU A 96 12.42 -12.07 8.34
CA GLU A 96 13.01 -10.77 7.98
C GLU A 96 11.94 -9.72 7.68
N ARG A 97 10.80 -10.14 7.09
CA ARG A 97 9.87 -9.23 6.43
C ARG A 97 8.59 -8.94 7.21
N THR A 98 8.18 -9.82 8.13
CA THR A 98 6.90 -9.64 8.87
C THR A 98 6.88 -8.30 9.59
N LYS A 99 7.98 -7.93 10.27
CA LYS A 99 8.10 -6.68 11.02
C LYS A 99 8.96 -5.63 10.32
N ALA A 100 9.19 -5.77 9.01
CA ALA A 100 9.97 -4.79 8.26
C ALA A 100 9.19 -3.48 8.15
N LEU A 101 9.85 -2.36 8.43
CA LEU A 101 9.25 -1.04 8.50
C LEU A 101 10.18 -0.01 7.84
N TYR A 102 9.58 1.03 7.26
CA TYR A 102 10.29 2.12 6.58
C TYR A 102 9.42 3.37 6.64
N GLY A 103 10.09 4.52 6.71
CA GLY A 103 9.48 5.82 6.50
C GLY A 103 9.25 6.61 7.79
N PRO A 104 8.95 7.90 7.62
CA PRO A 104 8.63 8.81 8.72
C PRO A 104 7.19 8.60 9.21
N THR A 105 6.90 9.09 10.41
CA THR A 105 5.54 9.10 11.01
C THR A 105 4.56 10.02 10.28
N ALA A 106 5.05 10.99 9.50
CA ALA A 106 4.22 11.86 8.66
C ALA A 106 4.73 11.93 7.21
N MET A 107 3.92 11.46 6.27
CA MET A 107 4.23 11.49 4.83
C MET A 107 4.46 12.92 4.30
N SER A 108 3.71 13.90 4.81
CA SER A 108 3.83 15.31 4.42
C SER A 108 5.06 16.02 5.02
N ASN A 109 5.75 15.38 5.97
CA ASN A 109 6.95 15.91 6.60
C ASN A 109 8.01 14.81 6.73
N LEU A 110 8.87 14.72 5.71
CA LEU A 110 9.96 13.74 5.67
C LEU A 110 11.01 13.92 6.78
N THR A 111 10.98 15.04 7.52
CA THR A 111 11.84 15.27 8.69
C THR A 111 11.24 14.80 10.01
N SER A 112 9.99 14.31 10.00
CA SER A 112 9.37 13.73 11.20
C SER A 112 10.07 12.42 11.62
N PRO A 113 9.92 12.00 12.90
CA PRO A 113 10.59 10.79 13.40
C PRO A 113 10.28 9.57 12.54
N ALA A 114 11.25 8.67 12.41
CA ALA A 114 11.04 7.37 11.78
C ALA A 114 9.95 6.58 12.53
N ALA A 115 9.09 5.90 11.79
CA ALA A 115 8.05 5.07 12.38
C ALA A 115 8.64 3.91 13.18
N THR A 116 7.98 3.52 14.25
CA THR A 116 8.33 2.39 15.11
C THR A 116 7.19 1.39 15.17
N LEU A 117 7.49 0.14 15.50
CA LEU A 117 6.47 -0.91 15.66
C LEU A 117 5.45 -0.58 16.76
N GLN A 118 5.79 0.28 17.71
CA GLN A 118 4.94 0.71 18.82
C GLN A 118 4.08 1.92 18.48
N ASP A 119 4.27 2.54 17.31
CA ASP A 119 3.40 3.61 16.85
C ASP A 119 1.98 3.07 16.66
N THR A 120 1.02 3.91 17.03
CA THR A 120 -0.40 3.53 17.05
C THR A 120 -1.08 3.92 15.75
N LEU A 121 -1.89 3.01 15.23
CA LEU A 121 -2.79 3.18 14.09
C LEU A 121 -4.23 3.31 14.62
N ASP A 122 -4.94 4.35 14.18
CA ASP A 122 -6.35 4.55 14.46
C ASP A 122 -7.11 5.02 13.20
N MET A 123 -8.42 4.79 13.19
CA MET A 123 -9.32 5.15 12.08
C MET A 123 -10.29 6.29 12.48
N GLY A 124 -9.97 7.03 13.55
CA GLY A 124 -10.81 8.08 14.10
C GLY A 124 -12.27 7.66 14.29
N SER A 125 -13.19 8.40 13.65
CA SER A 125 -14.62 8.14 13.74
C SER A 125 -15.11 6.94 12.91
N ALA A 126 -14.29 6.42 11.99
CA ALA A 126 -14.69 5.33 11.11
C ALA A 126 -14.68 3.96 11.82
N TYR A 127 -13.85 3.79 12.86
CA TYR A 127 -13.81 2.58 13.66
C TYR A 127 -13.27 2.86 15.07
N PRO A 128 -13.94 2.40 16.14
CA PRO A 128 -13.48 2.61 17.50
C PRO A 128 -12.27 1.73 17.83
N GLY A 129 -11.24 2.34 18.42
CA GLY A 129 -10.06 1.64 18.92
C GLY A 129 -8.81 1.92 18.10
N SER A 130 -7.70 1.39 18.59
CA SER A 130 -6.40 1.58 17.99
C SER A 130 -5.54 0.34 18.19
N ILE A 131 -4.64 0.08 17.25
CA ILE A 131 -3.68 -1.03 17.32
C ILE A 131 -2.27 -0.49 17.06
N THR A 132 -1.24 -1.24 17.42
CA THR A 132 0.13 -0.87 17.04
C THR A 132 0.45 -1.32 15.62
N ILE A 133 1.50 -0.75 15.02
CA ILE A 133 2.07 -1.28 13.77
C ILE A 133 2.50 -2.75 13.95
N GLU A 134 2.97 -3.13 15.15
CA GLU A 134 3.31 -4.51 15.48
C GLU A 134 2.10 -5.45 15.40
N ASP A 135 0.96 -5.05 15.96
CA ASP A 135 -0.29 -5.82 15.89
C ASP A 135 -0.76 -5.99 14.44
N ALA A 136 -0.55 -4.97 13.60
CA ALA A 136 -0.93 -4.98 12.19
C ALA A 136 0.02 -5.76 11.27
N SER A 137 1.22 -6.13 11.76
CA SER A 137 2.32 -6.66 10.94
C SER A 137 2.08 -8.06 10.39
N SER A 138 1.09 -8.79 10.90
CA SER A 138 0.76 -10.15 10.46
C SER A 138 -0.74 -10.41 10.42
N THR A 139 -1.21 -10.87 9.26
CA THR A 139 -2.58 -11.34 9.03
C THR A 139 -3.01 -12.54 9.91
N MET A 140 -2.05 -13.19 10.56
CA MET A 140 -2.22 -14.37 11.42
C MET A 140 -1.44 -14.22 12.74
N GLY A 141 -1.12 -12.99 13.15
CA GLY A 141 -0.30 -12.70 14.34
C GLY A 141 -1.04 -12.84 15.68
N GLY A 142 -2.35 -13.08 15.66
CA GLY A 142 -3.23 -13.05 16.82
C GLY A 142 -4.33 -12.01 16.64
N ALA A 143 -4.76 -11.33 17.70
CA ALA A 143 -5.65 -10.18 17.51
C ALA A 143 -4.88 -9.00 16.88
N PRO A 144 -5.50 -8.21 15.99
CA PRO A 144 -6.90 -8.30 15.54
C PRO A 144 -7.12 -9.22 14.32
N PHE A 145 -6.08 -9.72 13.67
CA PHE A 145 -6.17 -10.36 12.35
C PHE A 145 -6.00 -11.88 12.36
N CYS A 146 -6.92 -12.59 11.71
CA CYS A 146 -6.85 -14.04 11.51
C CYS A 146 -7.41 -14.39 10.12
N TYR A 147 -6.66 -14.06 9.07
CA TYR A 147 -7.04 -14.33 7.68
C TYR A 147 -5.83 -14.69 6.81
N THR A 148 -6.11 -15.24 5.63
CA THR A 148 -5.12 -15.55 4.60
C THR A 148 -5.68 -15.28 3.21
N TYR A 149 -4.82 -15.21 2.21
CA TYR A 149 -5.19 -15.07 0.80
C TYR A 149 -5.01 -16.39 0.06
N ILE A 150 -5.90 -16.65 -0.89
CA ILE A 150 -5.86 -17.80 -1.82
C ILE A 150 -5.38 -17.33 -3.20
#